data_AF-L5KKL1-F1
#
_entry.id   AF-L5KKL1-F1
#
_cell.length_a   1.000
_cell.length_b   1.000
_cell.length_c   1.000
_cell.angle_alpha   90.00
_cell.angle_beta   90.00
_cell.angle_gamma   90.00
#
_symmetry.space_group_name_H-M   'P 1'
#
loop_
_entity.id
_entity.type
_entity.pdbx_description
1 polymer ?
#
loop_
_entity_poly.entity_id
_entity_poly.type
_entity_poly.pdbx_seq_one_letter_code
_entity_poly.pdbx_strand_id
1 'polypeptide(L)'
;MIPCQVTSDLNKEKTIAFLLTELNNLRASNKKLQEKLTKEDKEQRKLKLKLELQEKATEAQIAEKTAALVEEVYSAQRERDEAVMSRLQLANEERDEAIAQVKHMEMSLKMLENINPEENDMTLQDLLNRINNADTGIAIQKNGAIIVDRIYKTKACKKRITAEEMNAVIEERDAALSQNWISEGEAPPPTGSGHALGAWCTHQVPGAPSGPGAPRCKRLEQELHHLKEQNQTSANNMRHLTAENNQERALKAKLLAMQQARETAVQQYKKLEEEIQTLRVYYSLHKSLSQEENLKDQFNHTLSTYEEALKSRENIIFITQQQNEELATQLQQALTDRANMELELQHAVEASQAASDKVQK
;
A
#
# COMPACT_ATOMS: atom_id res chain seq x y z
N MET A 1 -85.34 23.05 -92.75
CA MET A 1 -84.89 22.21 -91.61
C MET A 1 -83.67 21.42 -92.06
N ILE A 2 -82.57 21.24 -91.33
CA ILE A 2 -81.99 21.92 -90.15
C ILE A 2 -80.45 21.89 -90.37
N PRO A 3 -79.75 23.03 -90.52
CA PRO A 3 -78.28 23.03 -90.58
C PRO A 3 -77.59 23.32 -89.24
N CYS A 4 -78.17 24.17 -88.39
CA CYS A 4 -77.45 24.83 -87.30
C CYS A 4 -77.22 23.98 -86.03
N GLN A 5 -77.95 22.87 -85.83
CA GLN A 5 -77.74 21.99 -84.68
C GLN A 5 -76.51 21.08 -84.89
N VAL A 6 -76.27 20.62 -86.13
CA VAL A 6 -75.15 19.74 -86.47
C VAL A 6 -73.79 20.38 -86.18
N THR A 7 -73.64 21.69 -86.45
CA THR A 7 -72.40 22.42 -86.15
C THR A 7 -72.20 22.74 -84.67
N SER A 8 -73.30 22.90 -83.91
CA SER A 8 -73.28 22.99 -82.44
C SER A 8 -72.71 21.72 -81.84
N ASP A 9 -73.25 20.56 -82.24
CA ASP A 9 -72.97 19.31 -81.55
C ASP A 9 -71.59 18.76 -81.92
N LEU A 10 -71.15 18.93 -83.17
CA LEU A 10 -69.78 18.64 -83.60
C LEU A 10 -68.71 19.45 -82.83
N ASN A 11 -69.04 20.66 -82.35
CA ASN A 11 -68.13 21.42 -81.49
C ASN A 11 -68.14 20.89 -80.04
N LYS A 12 -69.29 20.46 -79.51
CA LYS A 12 -69.37 19.80 -78.19
C LYS A 12 -68.56 18.51 -78.18
N GLU A 13 -68.68 17.68 -79.23
CA GLU A 13 -67.91 16.44 -79.37
C GLU A 13 -66.39 16.69 -79.37
N LYS A 14 -65.91 17.74 -80.04
CA LYS A 14 -64.48 18.12 -80.01
C LYS A 14 -64.02 18.52 -78.60
N THR A 15 -64.82 19.30 -77.87
CA THR A 15 -64.51 19.67 -76.48
C THR A 15 -64.50 18.44 -75.57
N ILE A 16 -65.48 17.53 -75.72
CA ILE A 16 -65.54 16.27 -74.98
C ILE A 16 -64.31 15.39 -75.29
N ALA A 17 -63.92 15.27 -76.56
CA ALA A 17 -62.74 14.52 -76.97
C ALA A 17 -61.44 15.10 -76.39
N PHE A 18 -61.30 16.43 -76.38
CA PHE A 18 -60.16 17.11 -75.74
C PHE A 18 -60.11 16.86 -74.23
N LEU A 19 -61.23 17.03 -73.52
CA LEU A 19 -61.31 16.76 -72.08
C LEU A 19 -61.02 15.29 -71.75
N LEU A 20 -61.42 14.36 -72.63
CA LEU A 20 -61.08 12.93 -72.48
C LEU A 20 -59.59 12.64 -72.69
N THR A 21 -58.90 13.30 -73.63
CA THR A 21 -57.44 13.14 -73.77
C THR A 21 -56.69 13.77 -72.60
N GLU A 22 -57.12 14.93 -72.12
CA GLU A 22 -56.55 15.59 -70.95
C GLU A 22 -56.76 14.78 -69.66
N LEU A 23 -57.96 14.25 -69.42
CA LEU A 23 -58.24 13.35 -68.29
C LEU A 23 -57.40 12.07 -68.35
N ASN A 24 -57.20 11.49 -69.53
CA ASN A 24 -56.31 10.34 -69.70
C ASN A 24 -54.83 10.68 -69.46
N ASN A 25 -54.37 11.86 -69.88
CA ASN A 25 -53.02 12.35 -69.58
C ASN A 25 -52.82 12.56 -68.07
N LEU A 26 -53.79 13.18 -67.38
CA LEU A 26 -53.79 13.37 -65.93
C LEU A 26 -53.79 12.02 -65.19
N ARG A 27 -54.63 11.06 -65.61
CA ARG A 27 -54.67 9.70 -65.05
C ARG A 27 -53.33 8.97 -65.21
N ALA A 28 -52.68 9.08 -66.38
CA ALA A 28 -51.38 8.49 -66.63
C ALA A 28 -50.25 9.17 -65.82
N SER A 29 -50.32 10.50 -65.65
CA SER A 29 -49.38 11.26 -64.83
C SER A 29 -49.51 10.90 -63.34
N ASN A 30 -50.73 10.86 -62.82
CA ASN A 30 -51.02 10.48 -61.43
C ASN A 30 -50.52 9.06 -61.11
N LYS A 31 -50.77 8.08 -62.00
CA LYS A 31 -50.20 6.73 -61.85
C LYS A 31 -48.67 6.74 -61.75
N LYS A 32 -47.96 7.51 -62.61
CA LYS A 32 -46.50 7.64 -62.54
C LYS A 32 -46.01 8.32 -61.24
N LEU A 33 -46.78 9.26 -60.69
CA LEU A 33 -46.48 9.89 -59.39
C LEU A 33 -46.67 8.90 -58.25
N GLN A 34 -47.72 8.07 -58.28
CA GLN A 34 -47.97 7.02 -57.28
C GLN A 34 -46.91 5.90 -57.32
N GLU A 35 -46.46 5.51 -58.52
CA GLU A 35 -45.33 4.59 -58.72
C GLU A 35 -44.02 5.17 -58.16
N LYS A 36 -43.75 6.48 -58.36
CA LYS A 36 -42.60 7.17 -57.75
C LYS A 36 -42.71 7.22 -56.22
N LEU A 37 -43.85 7.63 -55.68
CA LEU A 37 -44.08 7.73 -54.23
C LEU A 37 -43.81 6.39 -53.53
N THR A 38 -44.38 5.30 -54.04
CA THR A 38 -44.17 3.95 -53.50
C THR A 38 -42.76 3.38 -53.71
N LYS A 39 -41.90 4.06 -54.50
CA LYS A 39 -40.47 3.77 -54.61
C LYS A 39 -39.66 4.56 -53.58
N GLU A 40 -39.90 5.87 -53.46
CA GLU A 40 -39.24 6.71 -52.46
C GLU A 40 -39.57 6.25 -51.04
N ASP A 41 -40.82 5.86 -50.76
CA ASP A 41 -41.24 5.21 -49.50
C ASP A 41 -40.36 4.00 -49.11
N LYS A 42 -39.94 3.20 -50.10
CA LYS A 42 -39.15 1.99 -49.88
C LYS A 42 -37.68 2.32 -49.63
N GLU A 43 -37.12 3.27 -50.38
CA GLU A 43 -35.74 3.73 -50.16
C GLU A 43 -35.63 4.51 -48.84
N GLN A 44 -36.62 5.32 -48.46
CA GLN A 44 -36.67 5.99 -47.15
C GLN A 44 -36.68 4.98 -45.99
N ARG A 45 -37.52 3.94 -46.05
CA ARG A 45 -37.56 2.87 -45.03
C ARG A 45 -36.23 2.11 -44.95
N LYS A 46 -35.62 1.81 -46.09
CA LYS A 46 -34.31 1.15 -46.22
C LYS A 46 -33.15 2.01 -45.67
N LEU A 47 -33.17 3.32 -45.92
CA LEU A 47 -32.21 4.26 -45.35
C LEU A 47 -32.38 4.40 -43.83
N LYS A 48 -33.63 4.48 -43.34
CA LYS A 48 -33.93 4.49 -41.90
C LYS A 48 -33.42 3.23 -41.20
N LEU A 49 -33.72 2.04 -41.72
CA LEU A 49 -33.21 0.78 -41.17
C LEU A 49 -31.67 0.72 -41.18
N LYS A 50 -31.01 1.29 -42.21
CA LYS A 50 -29.54 1.36 -42.26
C LYS A 50 -28.99 2.31 -41.19
N LEU A 51 -29.66 3.43 -40.92
CA LEU A 51 -29.30 4.37 -39.85
C LEU A 51 -29.42 3.69 -38.48
N GLU A 52 -30.56 3.08 -38.17
CA GLU A 52 -30.83 2.39 -36.91
C GLU A 52 -29.81 1.26 -36.63
N LEU A 53 -29.43 0.50 -37.68
CA LEU A 53 -28.38 -0.52 -37.57
C LEU A 53 -26.98 0.08 -37.34
N GLN A 54 -26.66 1.23 -37.94
CA GLN A 54 -25.39 1.92 -37.71
C GLN A 54 -25.32 2.51 -36.30
N GLU A 55 -26.40 3.13 -35.82
CA GLU A 55 -26.54 3.65 -34.45
C GLU A 55 -26.31 2.53 -33.43
N LYS A 56 -27.02 1.39 -33.57
CA LYS A 56 -26.83 0.23 -32.68
C LYS A 56 -25.45 -0.41 -32.77
N ALA A 57 -24.79 -0.40 -33.93
CA ALA A 57 -23.40 -0.83 -34.03
C ALA A 57 -22.44 0.11 -33.27
N THR A 58 -22.65 1.43 -33.33
CA THR A 58 -21.84 2.40 -32.57
C THR A 58 -22.11 2.35 -31.07
N GLU A 59 -23.37 2.19 -30.66
CA GLU A 59 -23.78 2.04 -29.25
C GLU A 59 -23.15 0.79 -28.62
N ALA A 60 -23.17 -0.35 -29.34
CA ALA A 60 -22.50 -1.57 -28.91
C ALA A 60 -20.97 -1.40 -28.78
N GLN A 61 -20.31 -0.75 -29.75
CA GLN A 61 -18.86 -0.51 -29.69
C GLN A 61 -18.46 0.45 -28.55
N ILE A 62 -19.32 1.41 -28.21
CA ILE A 62 -19.11 2.28 -27.04
C ILE A 62 -19.25 1.44 -25.76
N ALA A 63 -20.31 0.65 -25.63
CA ALA A 63 -20.53 -0.21 -24.46
C ALA A 63 -19.39 -1.22 -24.24
N GLU A 64 -18.89 -1.85 -25.31
CA GLU A 64 -17.73 -2.75 -25.30
C GLU A 64 -16.47 -2.06 -24.73
N LYS A 65 -16.13 -0.87 -25.25
CA LYS A 65 -14.98 -0.08 -24.79
C LYS A 65 -15.15 0.39 -23.34
N THR A 66 -16.35 0.79 -22.94
CA THR A 66 -16.65 1.19 -21.56
C THR A 66 -16.54 0.01 -20.60
N ALA A 67 -17.01 -1.18 -20.98
CA ALA A 67 -16.86 -2.39 -20.17
C ALA A 67 -15.39 -2.77 -19.98
N ALA A 68 -14.60 -2.78 -21.07
CA ALA A 68 -13.16 -3.09 -21.01
C ALA A 68 -12.39 -2.11 -20.10
N LEU A 69 -12.67 -0.81 -20.19
CA LEU A 69 -12.06 0.21 -19.32
C LEU A 69 -12.45 0.02 -17.84
N VAL A 70 -13.69 -0.39 -17.56
CA VAL A 70 -14.14 -0.69 -16.20
C VAL A 70 -13.43 -1.93 -15.65
N GLU A 71 -13.24 -2.98 -16.45
CA GLU A 71 -12.48 -4.18 -16.05
C GLU A 71 -10.99 -3.88 -15.81
N GLU A 72 -10.37 -3.04 -16.63
CA GLU A 72 -9.00 -2.56 -16.43
C GLU A 72 -8.86 -1.78 -15.10
N VAL A 73 -9.78 -0.85 -14.82
CA VAL A 73 -9.81 -0.09 -13.56
C VAL A 73 -10.01 -1.00 -12.35
N TYR A 74 -10.91 -1.99 -12.42
CA TYR A 74 -11.10 -2.97 -11.34
C TYR A 74 -9.88 -3.88 -11.13
N SER A 75 -9.12 -4.17 -12.19
CA SER A 75 -7.90 -4.98 -12.12
C SER A 75 -6.76 -4.20 -11.48
N ALA A 76 -6.48 -2.98 -11.97
CA ALA A 76 -5.49 -2.08 -11.39
C ALA A 76 -5.82 -1.66 -9.94
N GLN A 77 -7.11 -1.58 -9.59
CA GLN A 77 -7.56 -1.41 -8.20
C GLN A 77 -7.10 -2.59 -7.32
N ARG A 78 -7.36 -3.83 -7.76
CA ARG A 78 -7.00 -5.05 -7.03
C ARG A 78 -5.49 -5.18 -6.83
N GLU A 79 -4.71 -4.98 -7.89
CA GLU A 79 -3.23 -5.05 -7.84
C GLU A 79 -2.64 -4.03 -6.86
N ARG A 80 -3.19 -2.80 -6.84
CA ARG A 80 -2.75 -1.76 -5.90
C ARG A 80 -3.08 -2.13 -4.46
N ASP A 81 -4.28 -2.64 -4.22
CA ASP A 81 -4.74 -2.98 -2.87
C ASP A 81 -3.97 -4.20 -2.32
N GLU A 82 -3.65 -5.17 -3.19
CA GLU A 82 -2.74 -6.29 -2.89
C GLU A 82 -1.32 -5.81 -2.59
N ALA A 83 -0.76 -4.89 -3.39
CA ALA A 83 0.56 -4.31 -3.14
C ALA A 83 0.62 -3.50 -1.83
N VAL A 84 -0.46 -2.79 -1.47
CA VAL A 84 -0.59 -2.08 -0.19
C VAL A 84 -0.64 -3.07 0.98
N MET A 85 -1.41 -4.15 0.87
CA MET A 85 -1.49 -5.19 1.89
C MET A 85 -0.14 -5.90 2.10
N SER A 86 0.55 -6.28 1.02
CA SER A 86 1.89 -6.89 1.06
C SER A 86 2.92 -5.96 1.72
N ARG A 87 2.89 -4.66 1.41
CA ARG A 87 3.78 -3.67 2.02
C ARG A 87 3.46 -3.43 3.50
N LEU A 88 2.19 -3.52 3.88
CA LEU A 88 1.75 -3.44 5.28
C LEU A 88 2.15 -4.69 6.06
N GLN A 89 2.11 -5.88 5.46
CA GLN A 89 2.62 -7.12 6.08
C GLN A 89 4.12 -7.00 6.40
N LEU A 90 4.95 -6.66 5.39
CA LEU A 90 6.39 -6.46 5.57
C LEU A 90 6.71 -5.43 6.67
N ALA A 91 6.00 -4.29 6.70
CA ALA A 91 6.21 -3.27 7.73
C ALA A 91 5.80 -3.72 9.16
N ASN A 92 4.90 -4.71 9.30
CA ASN A 92 4.62 -5.35 10.59
C ASN A 92 5.71 -6.36 10.95
N GLU A 93 6.20 -7.14 9.97
CA GLU A 93 7.29 -8.12 10.17
C GLU A 93 8.60 -7.42 10.60
N GLU A 94 9.02 -6.36 9.90
CA GLU A 94 10.17 -5.52 10.27
C GLU A 94 10.04 -4.94 11.69
N ARG A 95 8.84 -4.45 12.05
CA ARG A 95 8.55 -3.95 13.41
C ARG A 95 8.66 -5.04 14.46
N ASP A 96 8.09 -6.22 14.18
CA ASP A 96 8.03 -7.30 15.15
C ASP A 96 9.38 -8.00 15.32
N GLU A 97 10.21 -8.04 14.27
CA GLU A 97 11.64 -8.39 14.39
C GLU A 97 12.39 -7.36 15.24
N ALA A 98 12.22 -6.05 14.99
CA ALA A 98 12.86 -5.01 15.81
C ALA A 98 12.44 -5.11 17.30
N ILE A 99 11.17 -5.41 17.58
CA ILE A 99 10.67 -5.68 18.93
C ILE A 99 11.32 -6.94 19.53
N ALA A 100 11.53 -8.00 18.74
CA ALA A 100 12.21 -9.22 19.19
C ALA A 100 13.70 -8.95 19.49
N GLN A 101 14.40 -8.20 18.64
CA GLN A 101 15.79 -7.78 18.86
C GLN A 101 15.93 -6.94 20.14
N VAL A 102 15.05 -5.96 20.37
CA VAL A 102 15.02 -5.15 21.61
C VAL A 102 14.81 -6.03 22.83
N LYS A 103 13.81 -6.93 22.82
CA LYS A 103 13.55 -7.86 23.95
C LYS A 103 14.75 -8.78 24.23
N HIS A 104 15.43 -9.27 23.19
CA HIS A 104 16.65 -10.06 23.36
C HIS A 104 17.78 -9.25 24.00
N MET A 105 17.94 -7.98 23.60
CA MET A 105 18.90 -7.07 24.21
C MET A 105 18.55 -6.72 25.67
N GLU A 106 17.26 -6.52 26.00
CA GLU A 106 16.78 -6.32 27.37
C GLU A 106 17.07 -7.55 28.25
N MET A 107 16.80 -8.77 27.76
CA MET A 107 17.14 -10.01 28.46
C MET A 107 18.66 -10.15 28.65
N SER A 108 19.46 -9.78 27.65
CA SER A 108 20.93 -9.80 27.73
C SER A 108 21.46 -8.80 28.76
N LEU A 109 20.92 -7.57 28.78
CA LEU A 109 21.26 -6.55 29.79
C LEU A 109 20.86 -7.00 31.20
N LYS A 110 19.69 -7.60 31.35
CA LYS A 110 19.22 -8.14 32.65
C LYS A 110 20.05 -9.33 33.15
N MET A 111 20.67 -10.10 32.26
CA MET A 111 21.68 -11.10 32.66
C MET A 111 22.99 -10.43 33.11
N LEU A 112 23.43 -9.37 32.45
CA LEU A 112 24.63 -8.61 32.80
C LEU A 112 24.48 -7.79 34.10
N GLU A 113 23.28 -7.31 34.42
CA GLU A 113 22.96 -6.58 35.67
C GLU A 113 23.25 -7.42 36.94
N ASN A 114 23.26 -8.75 36.82
CA ASN A 114 23.64 -9.67 37.90
C ASN A 114 25.17 -9.86 38.05
N ILE A 115 25.98 -9.21 37.22
CA ILE A 115 27.45 -9.25 37.26
C ILE A 115 27.98 -7.85 37.56
N ASN A 116 28.03 -7.47 38.84
CA ASN A 116 28.72 -6.23 39.23
C ASN A 116 30.25 -6.46 39.17
N PRO A 117 30.99 -5.84 38.22
CA PRO A 117 32.44 -6.04 38.10
C PRO A 117 33.19 -5.52 39.34
N GLU A 118 32.71 -4.43 39.94
CA GLU A 118 33.29 -3.80 41.13
C GLU A 118 33.27 -4.75 42.35
N GLU A 119 32.35 -5.72 42.36
CA GLU A 119 32.23 -6.75 43.40
C GLU A 119 33.07 -8.01 43.12
N ASN A 120 33.76 -8.09 41.98
CA ASN A 120 34.67 -9.18 41.63
C ASN A 120 36.15 -8.82 41.91
N ASP A 121 36.56 -7.57 41.65
CA ASP A 121 37.96 -7.13 41.81
C ASP A 121 38.36 -6.77 43.25
N MET A 122 37.40 -6.44 44.13
CA MET A 122 37.68 -6.25 45.56
C MET A 122 38.36 -7.48 46.16
N THR A 123 39.35 -7.31 47.03
CA THR A 123 39.88 -8.45 47.80
C THR A 123 38.89 -8.90 48.87
N LEU A 124 39.09 -10.11 49.43
CA LEU A 124 38.32 -10.53 50.61
C LEU A 124 38.56 -9.60 51.81
N GLN A 125 39.75 -9.00 51.89
CA GLN A 125 40.08 -8.03 52.95
C GLN A 125 39.27 -6.74 52.78
N ASP A 126 39.06 -6.25 51.55
CA ASP A 126 38.28 -5.04 51.30
C ASP A 126 36.80 -5.22 51.65
N LEU A 127 36.23 -6.39 51.34
CA LEU A 127 34.86 -6.74 51.74
C LEU A 127 34.72 -6.85 53.26
N LEU A 128 35.70 -7.44 53.96
CA LEU A 128 35.71 -7.51 55.42
C LEU A 128 35.89 -6.14 56.07
N ASN A 129 36.78 -5.29 55.53
CA ASN A 129 36.95 -3.90 55.97
C ASN A 129 35.66 -3.09 55.76
N ARG A 130 34.96 -3.28 54.62
CA ARG A 130 33.65 -2.67 54.35
C ARG A 130 32.56 -3.13 55.31
N ILE A 131 32.54 -4.40 55.73
CA ILE A 131 31.60 -4.91 56.75
C ILE A 131 31.91 -4.31 58.13
N ASN A 132 33.19 -4.29 58.52
CA ASN A 132 33.62 -3.77 59.82
C ASN A 132 33.32 -2.27 59.99
N ASN A 133 33.29 -1.52 58.88
CA ASN A 133 33.08 -0.08 58.85
C ASN A 133 31.70 0.30 58.26
N ALA A 134 30.70 -0.60 58.32
CA ALA A 134 29.37 -0.36 57.76
C ALA A 134 28.37 0.21 58.79
N ASP A 135 28.00 1.48 58.62
CA ASP A 135 27.03 2.17 59.49
C ASP A 135 25.59 1.66 59.40
N THR A 136 25.28 0.70 58.51
CA THR A 136 23.93 0.16 58.32
C THR A 136 23.91 -1.36 58.11
N GLY A 137 22.89 -2.02 58.68
CA GLY A 137 22.67 -3.46 58.50
C GLY A 137 22.47 -3.88 57.03
N ILE A 138 21.96 -2.98 56.18
CA ILE A 138 21.81 -3.23 54.73
C ILE A 138 23.18 -3.32 54.05
N ALA A 139 24.13 -2.43 54.41
CA ALA A 139 25.51 -2.50 53.90
C ALA A 139 26.25 -3.75 54.40
N ILE A 140 26.04 -4.15 55.65
CA ILE A 140 26.56 -5.42 56.19
C ILE A 140 25.98 -6.61 55.39
N GLN A 141 24.66 -6.65 55.17
CA GLN A 141 23.99 -7.72 54.43
C GLN A 141 24.48 -7.82 52.98
N LYS A 142 24.62 -6.70 52.27
CA LYS A 142 25.12 -6.70 50.88
C LYS A 142 26.55 -7.24 50.80
N ASN A 143 27.48 -6.73 51.60
CA ASN A 143 28.86 -7.21 51.58
C ASN A 143 28.98 -8.67 52.05
N GLY A 144 28.17 -9.09 53.03
CA GLY A 144 28.08 -10.47 53.49
C GLY A 144 27.62 -11.46 52.41
N ALA A 145 26.62 -11.08 51.61
CA ALA A 145 26.14 -11.91 50.50
C ALA A 145 27.23 -12.16 49.45
N ILE A 146 28.04 -11.15 49.11
CA ILE A 146 29.16 -11.25 48.17
C ILE A 146 30.24 -12.21 48.70
N ILE A 147 30.56 -12.15 49.99
CA ILE A 147 31.51 -13.09 50.62
C ILE A 147 30.97 -14.53 50.56
N VAL A 148 29.68 -14.74 50.85
CA VAL A 148 29.05 -16.08 50.81
C VAL A 148 29.05 -16.67 49.40
N ASP A 149 28.67 -15.87 48.39
CA ASP A 149 28.71 -16.28 46.98
C ASP A 149 30.13 -16.61 46.51
N ARG A 150 31.12 -15.78 46.83
CA ARG A 150 32.55 -16.06 46.56
C ARG A 150 32.99 -17.39 47.19
N ILE A 151 32.65 -17.63 48.46
CA ILE A 151 32.97 -18.90 49.15
C ILE A 151 32.30 -20.09 48.44
N TYR A 152 31.07 -19.95 47.97
CA TYR A 152 30.36 -20.99 47.22
C TYR A 152 31.04 -21.25 45.85
N LYS A 153 31.32 -20.20 45.07
CA LYS A 153 32.02 -20.28 43.79
C LYS A 153 33.42 -20.89 43.92
N THR A 154 34.21 -20.51 44.92
CA THR A 154 35.52 -21.14 45.19
C THR A 154 35.38 -22.62 45.55
N LYS A 155 34.39 -23.01 46.38
CA LYS A 155 34.13 -24.42 46.71
C LYS A 155 33.70 -25.23 45.48
N ALA A 156 32.85 -24.66 44.62
CA ALA A 156 32.43 -25.29 43.37
C ALA A 156 33.59 -25.46 42.39
N CYS A 157 34.42 -24.42 42.21
CA CYS A 157 35.59 -24.48 41.33
C CYS A 157 36.62 -25.51 41.81
N LYS A 158 36.89 -25.60 43.13
CA LYS A 158 37.75 -26.66 43.69
C LYS A 158 37.21 -28.08 43.40
N LYS A 159 35.91 -28.31 43.59
CA LYS A 159 35.28 -29.60 43.24
C LYS A 159 35.42 -29.94 41.76
N ARG A 160 35.25 -28.96 40.87
CA ARG A 160 35.43 -29.12 39.42
C ARG A 160 36.87 -29.50 39.08
N ILE A 161 37.85 -28.75 39.60
CA ILE A 161 39.28 -29.02 39.38
C ILE A 161 39.64 -30.44 39.85
N THR A 162 39.25 -30.85 41.06
CA THR A 162 39.53 -32.21 41.55
C THR A 162 38.84 -33.32 40.74
N ALA A 163 37.70 -33.04 40.11
CA ALA A 163 37.08 -33.98 39.17
C ALA A 163 37.84 -34.04 37.83
N GLU A 164 38.30 -32.89 37.31
CA GLU A 164 39.11 -32.80 36.09
C GLU A 164 40.49 -33.46 36.27
N GLU A 165 41.16 -33.22 37.40
CA GLU A 165 42.41 -33.89 37.80
C GLU A 165 42.23 -35.42 37.89
N MET A 166 41.14 -35.88 38.52
CA MET A 166 40.88 -37.32 38.67
C MET A 166 40.47 -37.99 37.34
N ASN A 167 39.77 -37.28 36.45
CA ASN A 167 39.50 -37.76 35.10
C ASN A 167 40.79 -37.86 34.28
N ALA A 168 41.68 -36.86 34.33
CA ALA A 168 42.95 -36.88 33.61
C ALA A 168 43.85 -38.06 34.06
N VAL A 169 43.87 -38.39 35.35
CA VAL A 169 44.58 -39.57 35.88
C VAL A 169 43.94 -40.89 35.43
N ILE A 170 42.62 -40.93 35.23
CA ILE A 170 41.91 -42.09 34.65
C ILE A 170 42.25 -42.23 33.16
N GLU A 171 42.26 -41.14 32.40
CA GLU A 171 42.62 -41.13 30.98
C GLU A 171 44.09 -41.53 30.76
N GLU A 172 45.03 -41.04 31.58
CA GLU A 172 46.45 -41.44 31.55
C GLU A 172 46.62 -42.94 31.86
N ARG A 173 45.90 -43.45 32.87
CA ARG A 173 45.87 -44.89 33.21
C ARG A 173 45.36 -45.72 32.03
N ASP A 174 44.25 -45.32 31.42
CA ASP A 174 43.60 -46.12 30.37
C ASP A 174 44.36 -46.03 29.03
N ALA A 175 45.06 -44.92 28.77
CA ALA A 175 46.06 -44.82 27.71
C ALA A 175 47.27 -45.74 27.98
N ALA A 176 47.82 -45.74 29.20
CA ALA A 176 48.95 -46.60 29.58
C ALA A 176 48.59 -48.10 29.51
N LEU A 177 47.38 -48.48 29.95
CA LEU A 177 46.84 -49.83 29.74
C LEU A 177 46.75 -50.16 28.25
N SER A 178 46.19 -49.26 27.43
CA SER A 178 46.07 -49.48 25.97
C SER A 178 47.44 -49.71 25.30
N GLN A 179 48.49 -48.99 25.72
CA GLN A 179 49.87 -49.22 25.25
C GLN A 179 50.45 -50.56 25.72
N ASN A 180 50.13 -51.00 26.94
CA ASN A 180 50.58 -52.29 27.45
C ASN A 180 49.91 -53.47 26.71
N TRP A 181 48.62 -53.37 26.39
CA TRP A 181 47.90 -54.35 25.56
C TRP A 181 48.44 -54.43 24.12
N ILE A 182 49.00 -53.34 23.58
CA ILE A 182 49.74 -53.34 22.30
C ILE A 182 51.11 -54.03 22.47
N SER A 183 51.73 -53.93 23.64
CA SER A 183 53.09 -54.44 23.91
C SER A 183 53.15 -55.93 24.25
N GLU A 184 52.10 -56.52 24.82
CA GLU A 184 52.02 -57.97 25.09
C GLU A 184 51.72 -58.83 23.84
N GLY A 185 51.62 -58.21 22.66
CA GLY A 185 51.22 -58.87 21.41
C GLY A 185 52.29 -59.68 20.66
N GLU A 186 53.60 -59.38 20.84
CA GLU A 186 54.63 -59.94 19.94
C GLU A 186 56.05 -60.03 20.55
N ALA A 187 56.60 -61.25 20.69
CA ALA A 187 58.04 -61.56 20.76
C ALA A 187 58.33 -63.08 21.01
N PRO A 188 59.52 -63.63 20.61
CA PRO A 188 60.42 -63.24 19.52
C PRO A 188 60.54 -64.44 18.52
N PRO A 189 61.57 -65.34 18.42
CA PRO A 189 62.95 -65.40 18.91
C PRO A 189 64.00 -65.13 17.77
N PRO A 190 65.02 -65.94 17.35
CA PRO A 190 66.35 -65.33 17.14
C PRO A 190 67.18 -65.71 15.89
N THR A 191 68.09 -64.80 15.47
CA THR A 191 69.48 -64.97 14.95
C THR A 191 69.92 -63.66 14.25
N GLY A 192 71.19 -63.26 14.15
CA GLY A 192 72.41 -63.75 14.81
C GLY A 192 73.68 -63.02 14.33
N SER A 193 74.68 -62.85 15.22
CA SER A 193 76.09 -62.44 14.98
C SER A 193 76.43 -61.06 14.36
N GLY A 194 77.44 -60.37 14.93
CA GLY A 194 78.13 -59.23 14.29
C GLY A 194 78.77 -58.23 15.26
N HIS A 195 80.09 -58.31 15.50
CA HIS A 195 80.83 -57.34 16.33
C HIS A 195 81.31 -56.11 15.53
N ALA A 196 81.35 -54.93 16.16
CA ALA A 196 82.51 -54.03 16.07
C ALA A 196 82.59 -53.01 17.24
N LEU A 197 83.80 -52.84 17.76
CA LEU A 197 84.18 -51.95 18.87
C LEU A 197 84.01 -50.45 18.57
N GLY A 198 83.73 -49.65 19.60
CA GLY A 198 83.77 -48.18 19.55
C GLY A 198 83.73 -47.52 20.93
N ALA A 199 84.90 -47.17 21.48
CA ALA A 199 85.03 -46.36 22.70
C ALA A 199 84.54 -44.91 22.45
N TRP A 200 84.30 -44.04 23.43
CA TRP A 200 85.29 -43.48 24.38
C TRP A 200 84.67 -43.20 25.77
N CYS A 201 85.50 -43.24 26.81
CA CYS A 201 85.14 -42.78 28.15
C CYS A 201 85.63 -41.34 28.39
N THR A 202 84.89 -40.56 29.18
CA THR A 202 85.45 -39.47 29.99
C THR A 202 85.16 -39.74 31.47
N HIS A 203 86.12 -39.45 32.34
CA HIS A 203 86.09 -39.92 33.73
C HIS A 203 85.26 -39.02 34.65
N GLN A 204 84.59 -39.65 35.61
CA GLN A 204 84.14 -39.02 36.84
C GLN A 204 85.24 -39.17 37.90
N VAL A 205 85.65 -38.06 38.54
CA VAL A 205 86.62 -38.06 39.65
C VAL A 205 85.95 -37.41 40.86
N PRO A 206 85.92 -38.06 42.04
CA PRO A 206 85.29 -37.52 43.23
C PRO A 206 86.25 -36.61 44.02
N GLY A 207 85.72 -35.54 44.61
CA GLY A 207 86.46 -34.68 45.54
C GLY A 207 85.81 -33.32 45.75
N ALA A 208 85.28 -33.07 46.95
CA ALA A 208 84.88 -31.73 47.37
C ALA A 208 86.13 -30.91 47.79
N PRO A 209 86.05 -29.57 47.80
CA PRO A 209 85.64 -28.94 49.06
C PRO A 209 84.62 -27.80 48.89
N SER A 210 83.94 -27.48 49.99
CA SER A 210 83.00 -26.37 50.10
C SER A 210 83.69 -25.00 50.09
N GLY A 211 83.50 -24.22 49.02
CA GLY A 211 83.86 -22.79 48.95
C GLY A 211 82.62 -21.88 49.12
N PRO A 212 82.76 -20.67 49.71
CA PRO A 212 81.62 -19.87 50.20
C PRO A 212 80.74 -19.19 49.12
N GLY A 213 81.00 -19.40 47.83
CA GLY A 213 80.26 -18.75 46.74
C GLY A 213 78.95 -19.45 46.31
N ALA A 214 78.86 -20.77 46.45
CA ALA A 214 77.77 -21.58 45.88
C ALA A 214 76.33 -21.15 46.27
N PRO A 215 76.00 -20.86 47.56
CA PRO A 215 74.64 -20.42 47.91
C PRO A 215 74.34 -18.98 47.46
N ARG A 216 75.37 -18.18 47.12
CA ARG A 216 75.21 -16.82 46.63
C ARG A 216 74.86 -16.80 45.13
N CYS A 217 75.43 -17.71 44.34
CA CYS A 217 75.10 -17.87 42.93
C CYS A 217 73.64 -18.34 42.76
N LYS A 218 73.25 -19.42 43.45
CA LYS A 218 71.86 -19.93 43.43
C LYS A 218 70.82 -18.91 43.89
N ARG A 219 71.18 -18.04 44.86
CA ARG A 219 70.30 -16.96 45.29
C ARG A 219 70.15 -15.88 44.20
N LEU A 220 71.25 -15.46 43.58
CA LEU A 220 71.21 -14.49 42.47
C LEU A 220 70.45 -15.03 41.26
N GLU A 221 70.53 -16.34 40.98
CA GLU A 221 69.73 -17.03 39.95
C GLU A 221 68.23 -17.00 40.27
N GLN A 222 67.85 -17.25 41.53
CA GLN A 222 66.46 -17.16 42.00
C GLN A 222 65.94 -15.71 41.97
N GLU A 223 66.75 -14.74 42.41
CA GLU A 223 66.42 -13.31 42.34
C GLU A 223 66.23 -12.87 40.87
N LEU A 224 67.08 -13.33 39.93
CA LEU A 224 66.92 -13.07 38.50
C LEU A 224 65.64 -13.69 37.92
N HIS A 225 65.30 -14.92 38.32
CA HIS A 225 64.05 -15.55 37.90
C HIS A 225 62.84 -14.75 38.37
N HIS A 226 62.85 -14.35 39.66
CA HIS A 226 61.74 -13.63 40.26
C HIS A 226 61.58 -12.21 39.69
N LEU A 227 62.68 -11.48 39.42
CA LEU A 227 62.61 -10.22 38.68
C LEU A 227 62.09 -10.40 37.25
N LYS A 228 62.43 -11.50 36.57
CA LYS A 228 61.94 -11.79 35.21
C LYS A 228 60.45 -12.10 35.21
N GLU A 229 59.96 -12.87 36.18
CA GLU A 229 58.53 -13.13 36.40
C GLU A 229 57.78 -11.84 36.73
N GLN A 230 58.29 -11.02 37.66
CA GLN A 230 57.70 -9.74 38.05
C GLN A 230 57.61 -8.77 36.87
N ASN A 231 58.66 -8.70 36.04
CA ASN A 231 58.67 -7.89 34.82
C ASN A 231 57.64 -8.41 33.79
N GLN A 232 57.59 -9.73 33.57
CA GLN A 232 56.64 -10.35 32.64
C GLN A 232 55.18 -10.17 33.09
N THR A 233 54.88 -10.29 34.39
CA THR A 233 53.54 -10.01 34.92
C THR A 233 53.17 -8.53 34.81
N SER A 234 54.10 -7.61 35.09
CA SER A 234 53.89 -6.17 34.91
C SER A 234 53.58 -5.82 33.44
N ALA A 235 54.35 -6.38 32.51
CA ALA A 235 54.13 -6.21 31.07
C ALA A 235 52.80 -6.82 30.59
N ASN A 236 52.37 -7.96 31.15
CA ASN A 236 51.08 -8.57 30.84
C ASN A 236 49.91 -7.72 31.35
N ASN A 237 49.99 -7.23 32.60
CA ASN A 237 48.96 -6.37 33.19
C ASN A 237 48.78 -5.07 32.38
N MET A 238 49.89 -4.44 31.96
CA MET A 238 49.85 -3.24 31.12
C MET A 238 49.20 -3.50 29.74
N ARG A 239 49.43 -4.68 29.15
CA ARG A 239 48.76 -5.10 27.90
C ARG A 239 47.25 -5.32 28.11
N HIS A 240 46.84 -5.93 29.22
CA HIS A 240 45.43 -6.16 29.54
C HIS A 240 44.66 -4.84 29.63
N LEU A 241 45.14 -3.90 30.47
CA LEU A 241 44.54 -2.57 30.61
C LEU A 241 44.49 -1.78 29.29
N THR A 242 45.48 -1.96 28.41
CA THR A 242 45.51 -1.34 27.08
C THR A 242 44.47 -1.96 26.13
N ALA A 243 44.24 -3.27 26.20
CA ALA A 243 43.20 -3.95 25.44
C ALA A 243 41.80 -3.55 25.93
N GLU A 244 41.58 -3.54 27.24
CA GLU A 244 40.32 -3.13 27.87
C GLU A 244 39.97 -1.68 27.53
N ASN A 245 40.90 -0.73 27.63
CA ASN A 245 40.61 0.66 27.30
C ASN A 245 40.37 0.88 25.78
N ASN A 246 40.96 0.06 24.91
CA ASN A 246 40.61 0.05 23.49
C ASN A 246 39.21 -0.54 23.24
N GLN A 247 38.82 -1.58 23.97
CA GLN A 247 37.47 -2.15 23.91
C GLN A 247 36.41 -1.18 24.46
N GLU A 248 36.70 -0.46 25.55
CA GLU A 248 35.88 0.61 26.10
C GLU A 248 35.63 1.72 25.06
N ARG A 249 36.69 2.19 24.38
CA ARG A 249 36.57 3.16 23.27
C ARG A 249 35.71 2.64 22.13
N ALA A 250 35.86 1.37 21.75
CA ALA A 250 35.06 0.76 20.69
C ALA A 250 33.57 0.67 21.06
N LEU A 251 33.25 0.28 22.30
CA LEU A 251 31.89 0.27 22.84
C LEU A 251 31.29 1.68 22.89
N LYS A 252 32.07 2.68 23.34
CA LYS A 252 31.66 4.09 23.40
C LYS A 252 31.41 4.70 22.02
N ALA A 253 32.23 4.37 21.03
CA ALA A 253 32.01 4.75 19.63
C ALA A 253 30.74 4.10 19.06
N LYS A 254 30.50 2.81 19.35
CA LYS A 254 29.28 2.10 18.93
C LYS A 254 28.02 2.69 19.58
N LEU A 255 28.07 3.05 20.87
CA LEU A 255 26.99 3.74 21.58
C LEU A 255 26.61 5.06 20.89
N LEU A 256 27.60 5.91 20.60
CA LEU A 256 27.39 7.19 19.92
C LEU A 256 26.80 7.02 18.51
N ALA A 257 27.28 6.05 17.73
CA ALA A 257 26.74 5.74 16.41
C ALA A 257 25.27 5.26 16.49
N MET A 258 24.92 4.41 17.47
CA MET A 258 23.53 3.98 17.69
C MET A 258 22.63 5.11 18.19
N GLN A 259 23.15 6.04 19.01
CA GLN A 259 22.41 7.23 19.43
C GLN A 259 22.14 8.16 18.24
N GLN A 260 23.14 8.44 17.40
CA GLN A 260 22.96 9.26 16.19
C GLN A 260 21.99 8.61 15.19
N ALA A 261 22.03 7.28 15.04
CA ALA A 261 21.07 6.52 14.22
C ALA A 261 19.64 6.63 14.76
N ARG A 262 19.45 6.52 16.09
CA ARG A 262 18.16 6.73 16.77
C ARG A 262 17.64 8.16 16.57
N GLU A 263 18.49 9.17 16.75
CA GLU A 263 18.12 10.58 16.54
C GLU A 263 17.72 10.85 15.08
N THR A 264 18.42 10.24 14.12
CA THR A 264 18.06 10.28 12.69
C THR A 264 16.72 9.59 12.43
N ALA A 265 16.48 8.41 13.00
CA ALA A 265 15.21 7.69 12.84
C ALA A 265 14.02 8.49 13.41
N VAL A 266 14.18 9.12 14.58
CA VAL A 266 13.15 9.99 15.18
C VAL A 266 12.82 11.19 14.27
N GLN A 267 13.82 11.77 13.60
CA GLN A 267 13.58 12.84 12.61
C GLN A 267 12.81 12.34 11.37
N GLN A 268 13.05 11.11 10.91
CA GLN A 268 12.29 10.52 9.80
C GLN A 268 10.84 10.20 10.21
N TYR A 269 10.61 9.63 11.40
CA TYR A 269 9.26 9.38 11.91
C TYR A 269 8.44 10.68 12.03
N LYS A 270 9.05 11.79 12.48
CA LYS A 270 8.37 13.08 12.55
C LYS A 270 7.92 13.59 11.17
N LYS A 271 8.77 13.46 10.13
CA LYS A 271 8.38 13.81 8.76
C LYS A 271 7.23 12.94 8.26
N LEU A 272 7.29 11.64 8.51
CA LEU A 272 6.24 10.71 8.11
C LEU A 272 4.90 11.02 8.82
N GLU A 273 4.94 11.49 10.07
CA GLU A 273 3.76 11.97 10.81
C GLU A 273 3.19 13.28 10.21
N GLU A 274 4.05 14.22 9.81
CA GLU A 274 3.67 15.45 9.09
C GLU A 274 3.06 15.15 7.70
N GLU A 275 3.62 14.18 6.96
CA GLU A 275 3.07 13.67 5.69
C GLU A 275 1.71 12.98 5.90
N ILE A 276 1.58 12.09 6.88
CA ILE A 276 0.32 11.42 7.24
C ILE A 276 -0.76 12.45 7.61
N GLN A 277 -0.43 13.49 8.37
CA GLN A 277 -1.39 14.53 8.72
C GLN A 277 -1.81 15.36 7.49
N THR A 278 -0.87 15.65 6.58
CA THR A 278 -1.15 16.31 5.31
C THR A 278 -2.10 15.47 4.43
N LEU A 279 -1.86 14.17 4.32
CA LEU A 279 -2.71 13.24 3.59
C LEU A 279 -4.13 13.12 4.18
N ARG A 280 -4.29 13.17 5.52
CA ARG A 280 -5.62 13.21 6.17
C ARG A 280 -6.40 14.46 5.78
N VAL A 281 -5.76 15.63 5.76
CA VAL A 281 -6.41 16.89 5.33
C VAL A 281 -6.80 16.81 3.85
N TYR A 282 -5.92 16.30 2.99
CA TYR A 282 -6.18 16.17 1.56
C TYR A 282 -7.34 15.19 1.27
N TYR A 283 -7.37 14.04 1.94
CA TYR A 283 -8.46 13.07 1.83
C TYR A 283 -9.80 13.65 2.33
N SER A 284 -9.79 14.38 3.46
CA SER A 284 -11.00 15.03 3.97
C SER A 284 -11.53 16.09 3.01
N LEU A 285 -10.64 16.89 2.40
CA LEU A 285 -11.02 17.90 1.40
C LEU A 285 -11.59 17.24 0.14
N HIS A 286 -10.92 16.22 -0.40
CA HIS A 286 -11.41 15.46 -1.56
C HIS A 286 -12.80 14.86 -1.31
N LYS A 287 -13.02 14.30 -0.11
CA LYS A 287 -14.34 13.75 0.27
C LYS A 287 -15.43 14.82 0.30
N SER A 288 -15.13 16.01 0.82
CA SER A 288 -16.06 17.15 0.82
C SER A 288 -16.36 17.66 -0.58
N LEU A 289 -15.34 17.82 -1.44
CA LEU A 289 -15.49 18.28 -2.82
C LEU A 289 -16.30 17.29 -3.68
N SER A 290 -16.07 15.99 -3.52
CA SER A 290 -16.85 14.95 -4.21
C SER A 290 -18.32 14.93 -3.75
N GLN A 291 -18.59 15.26 -2.49
CA GLN A 291 -19.97 15.44 -1.99
C GLN A 291 -20.61 16.73 -2.56
N GLU A 292 -19.85 17.82 -2.71
CA GLU A 292 -20.31 19.06 -3.34
C GLU A 292 -20.63 18.87 -4.83
N GLU A 293 -19.80 18.14 -5.57
CA GLU A 293 -20.01 17.77 -6.97
C GLU A 293 -21.31 16.97 -7.16
N ASN A 294 -21.55 15.97 -6.31
CA ASN A 294 -22.79 15.20 -6.33
C ASN A 294 -24.04 16.07 -6.03
N LEU A 295 -23.95 16.97 -5.05
CA LEU A 295 -25.02 17.92 -4.73
C LEU A 295 -25.29 18.92 -5.87
N LYS A 296 -24.24 19.35 -6.57
CA LYS A 296 -24.32 20.22 -7.76
C LYS A 296 -25.06 19.52 -8.90
N ASP A 297 -24.80 18.25 -9.16
CA ASP A 297 -25.51 17.49 -10.20
C ASP A 297 -26.98 17.23 -9.85
N GLN A 298 -27.28 16.92 -8.58
CA GLN A 298 -28.67 16.87 -8.09
C GLN A 298 -29.38 18.22 -8.28
N PHE A 299 -28.70 19.34 -8.00
CA PHE A 299 -29.24 20.68 -8.20
C PHE A 299 -29.47 20.98 -9.69
N ASN A 300 -28.52 20.66 -10.56
CA ASN A 300 -28.64 20.84 -12.02
C ASN A 300 -29.82 20.03 -12.60
N HIS A 301 -29.98 18.77 -12.20
CA HIS A 301 -31.10 17.93 -12.62
C HIS A 301 -32.46 18.48 -12.12
N THR A 302 -32.50 18.95 -10.87
CA THR A 302 -33.68 19.62 -10.30
C THR A 302 -34.01 20.90 -11.08
N LEU A 303 -33.01 21.70 -11.44
CA LEU A 303 -33.17 22.95 -12.19
C LEU A 303 -33.68 22.70 -13.62
N SER A 304 -33.11 21.73 -14.35
CA SER A 304 -33.60 21.34 -15.69
C SER A 304 -35.07 20.93 -15.64
N THR A 305 -35.45 20.14 -14.62
CA THR A 305 -36.84 19.72 -14.41
C THR A 305 -37.79 20.93 -14.25
N TYR A 306 -37.38 21.96 -13.50
CA TYR A 306 -38.15 23.21 -13.38
C TYR A 306 -38.16 24.04 -14.67
N GLU A 307 -37.05 24.12 -15.40
CA GLU A 307 -37.01 24.80 -16.69
C GLU A 307 -37.92 24.15 -17.74
N GLU A 308 -37.95 22.81 -17.80
CA GLU A 308 -38.83 22.04 -18.70
C GLU A 308 -40.30 22.24 -18.32
N ALA A 309 -40.63 22.23 -17.02
CA ALA A 309 -41.97 22.53 -16.53
C ALA A 309 -42.41 23.97 -16.85
N LEU A 310 -41.49 24.95 -16.76
CA LEU A 310 -41.75 26.34 -17.14
C LEU A 310 -41.98 26.48 -18.65
N LYS A 311 -41.08 25.94 -19.50
CA LYS A 311 -41.24 25.95 -20.96
C LYS A 311 -42.53 25.27 -21.40
N SER A 312 -42.92 24.16 -20.76
CA SER A 312 -44.21 23.49 -20.97
C SER A 312 -45.39 24.40 -20.64
N ARG A 313 -45.35 25.11 -19.51
CA ARG A 313 -46.38 26.08 -19.11
C ARG A 313 -46.43 27.29 -20.05
N GLU A 314 -45.30 27.81 -20.49
CA GLU A 314 -45.21 28.91 -21.46
C GLU A 314 -45.85 28.53 -22.81
N ASN A 315 -45.57 27.31 -23.31
CA ASN A 315 -46.22 26.78 -24.52
C ASN A 315 -47.74 26.68 -24.35
N ILE A 316 -48.23 26.21 -23.19
CA ILE A 316 -49.67 26.13 -22.90
C ILE A 316 -50.30 27.53 -22.88
N ILE A 317 -49.64 28.51 -22.25
CA ILE A 317 -50.09 29.91 -22.21
C ILE A 317 -50.14 30.50 -23.62
N PHE A 318 -49.11 30.30 -24.43
CA PHE A 318 -49.04 30.77 -25.82
C PHE A 318 -50.18 30.21 -26.67
N ILE A 319 -50.41 28.89 -26.62
CA ILE A 319 -51.52 28.23 -27.34
C ILE A 319 -52.88 28.78 -26.86
N THR A 320 -53.06 28.92 -25.54
CA THR A 320 -54.31 29.46 -24.96
C THR A 320 -54.55 30.91 -25.39
N GLN A 321 -53.49 31.72 -25.45
CA GLN A 321 -53.59 33.11 -25.89
C GLN A 321 -53.93 33.21 -27.39
N GLN A 322 -53.27 32.42 -28.24
CA GLN A 322 -53.58 32.34 -29.67
C GLN A 322 -55.05 31.92 -29.91
N GLN A 323 -55.56 30.94 -29.16
CA GLN A 323 -56.96 30.52 -29.22
C GLN A 323 -57.92 31.62 -28.77
N ASN A 324 -57.57 32.41 -27.74
CA ASN A 324 -58.39 33.54 -27.29
C ASN A 324 -58.41 34.68 -28.33
N GLU A 325 -57.28 34.95 -29.01
CA GLU A 325 -57.19 35.93 -30.09
C GLU A 325 -58.00 35.48 -31.33
N GLU A 326 -57.96 34.19 -31.67
CA GLU A 326 -58.78 33.60 -32.73
C GLU A 326 -60.29 33.64 -32.38
N LEU A 327 -60.68 33.28 -31.16
CA LEU A 327 -62.06 33.42 -30.68
C LEU A 327 -62.54 34.88 -30.65
N ALA A 328 -61.67 35.83 -30.30
CA ALA A 328 -62.01 37.25 -30.32
C ALA A 328 -62.26 37.79 -31.73
N THR A 329 -61.46 37.37 -32.73
CA THR A 329 -61.69 37.74 -34.13
C THR A 329 -62.93 37.06 -34.72
N GLN A 330 -63.19 35.78 -34.40
CA GLN A 330 -64.44 35.10 -34.76
C GLN A 330 -65.67 35.81 -34.15
N LEU A 331 -65.59 36.26 -32.90
CA LEU A 331 -66.66 37.00 -32.23
C LEU A 331 -66.88 38.37 -32.88
N GLN A 332 -65.82 39.10 -33.26
CA GLN A 332 -65.96 40.35 -34.00
C GLN A 332 -66.61 40.14 -35.37
N GLN A 333 -66.20 39.12 -36.12
CA GLN A 333 -66.80 38.79 -37.42
C GLN A 333 -68.30 38.49 -37.27
N ALA A 334 -68.67 37.64 -36.30
CA ALA A 334 -70.07 37.32 -36.04
C ALA A 334 -70.91 38.54 -35.62
N LEU A 335 -70.32 39.51 -34.91
CA LEU A 335 -70.98 40.77 -34.57
C LEU A 335 -71.18 41.68 -35.80
N THR A 336 -70.20 41.76 -36.71
CA THR A 336 -70.38 42.48 -37.99
C THR A 336 -71.39 41.81 -38.91
N ASP A 337 -71.38 40.47 -39.00
CA ASP A 337 -72.35 39.72 -39.81
C ASP A 337 -73.77 39.90 -39.27
N ARG A 338 -73.94 39.90 -37.95
CA ARG A 338 -75.23 40.19 -37.31
C ARG A 338 -75.71 41.62 -37.60
N ALA A 339 -74.83 42.61 -37.55
CA ALA A 339 -75.17 44.00 -37.84
C ALA A 339 -75.57 44.20 -39.33
N ASN A 340 -74.90 43.52 -40.25
CA ASN A 340 -75.28 43.50 -41.67
C ASN A 340 -76.66 42.86 -41.88
N MET A 341 -76.93 41.72 -41.23
CA MET A 341 -78.23 41.05 -41.25
C MET A 341 -79.35 41.89 -40.62
N GLU A 342 -79.06 42.67 -39.57
CA GLU A 342 -80.01 43.61 -38.97
C GLU A 342 -80.36 44.77 -39.95
N LEU A 343 -79.40 45.26 -40.72
CA LEU A 343 -79.64 46.26 -41.78
C LEU A 343 -80.44 45.71 -42.97
N GLU A 344 -80.12 44.52 -43.46
CA GLU A 344 -80.90 43.85 -44.52
C GLU A 344 -82.35 43.60 -44.08
N LEU A 345 -82.55 43.18 -42.82
CA LEU A 345 -83.87 42.94 -42.26
C LEU A 345 -84.65 44.25 -42.05
N GLN A 346 -83.99 45.34 -41.65
CA GLN A 346 -84.61 46.68 -41.64
C GLN A 346 -85.10 47.09 -43.03
N HIS A 347 -84.26 47.01 -44.05
CA HIS A 347 -84.66 47.35 -45.43
C HIS A 347 -85.77 46.44 -45.97
N ALA A 348 -85.78 45.15 -45.62
CA ALA A 348 -86.87 44.24 -45.98
C ALA A 348 -88.20 44.63 -45.31
N VAL A 349 -88.17 45.06 -44.04
CA VAL A 349 -89.35 45.57 -43.30
C VAL A 349 -89.83 46.90 -43.90
N GLU A 350 -88.93 47.84 -44.19
CA GLU A 350 -89.26 49.12 -44.85
C GLU A 350 -89.91 48.89 -46.22
N ALA A 351 -89.35 47.99 -47.03
CA ALA A 351 -89.89 47.64 -48.35
C ALA A 351 -91.27 46.96 -48.25
N SER A 352 -91.47 46.09 -47.25
CA SER A 352 -92.76 45.43 -46.97
C SER A 352 -93.82 46.44 -46.53
N GLN A 353 -93.47 47.36 -45.62
CA GLN A 353 -94.36 48.44 -45.18
C GLN A 353 -94.73 49.36 -46.35
N ALA A 354 -93.75 49.79 -47.14
CA ALA A 354 -93.96 50.63 -48.31
C ALA A 354 -94.71 49.92 -49.47
N ALA A 355 -94.83 48.59 -49.44
CA ALA A 355 -95.70 47.82 -50.31
C ALA A 355 -97.14 47.74 -49.74
N SER A 356 -97.29 47.49 -48.44
CA SER A 356 -98.58 47.52 -47.73
C SER A 356 -99.28 48.88 -47.90
N ASP A 357 -98.56 49.97 -47.67
CA ASP A 357 -99.07 51.35 -47.77
C ASP A 357 -99.50 51.75 -49.20
N LYS A 358 -99.08 50.98 -50.22
CA LYS A 358 -99.49 51.11 -51.64
C LYS A 358 -100.67 50.20 -52.02
N VAL A 359 -101.04 49.25 -51.16
CA VAL A 359 -102.23 48.38 -51.32
C VAL A 359 -103.44 48.93 -50.55
N GLN A 360 -103.20 49.84 -49.59
CA GLN A 360 -104.23 50.55 -48.81
C GLN A 360 -104.59 51.94 -49.37
N LYS A 361 -104.20 52.26 -50.61
CA LYS A 361 -104.49 53.51 -51.34
C LYS A 361 -104.98 53.22 -52.74
#